data_AF-A0A1I0L1Y4-F1
#
_entry.id   AF-A0A1I0L1Y4-F1
#
_cell.length_a   1.000
_cell.length_b   1.000
_cell.length_c   1.000
_cell.angle_alpha   90.00
_cell.angle_beta   90.00
_cell.angle_gamma   90.00
#
_symmetry.space_group_name_H-M   'P 1'
#
loop_
_entity.id
_entity.type
_entity.pdbx_description
1 polymer ?
#
loop_
_entity_poly.entity_id
_entity_poly.type
_entity_poly.pdbx_seq_one_letter_code
_entity_poly.pdbx_strand_id
1 'polypeptide(L)'
;MATRTELMNALRRAQELSDQHWHSLDRPLLQLSSGRTWTGPTADRFAGDLAHQRAELWRGLRGVIDHLHETISHQTVMGPRDE
;
A
#
# COMPACT_ATOMS: atom_id res chain seq x y z
N MET A 1 -14.45 19.13 6.43
CA MET A 1 -13.02 18.88 6.72
C MET A 1 -12.94 17.69 7.65
N ALA A 2 -12.04 16.73 7.39
CA ALA A 2 -11.80 15.63 8.32
C ALA A 2 -11.08 16.16 9.57
N THR A 3 -11.51 15.71 10.73
CA THR A 3 -10.89 16.00 12.02
C THR A 3 -9.56 15.26 12.16
N ARG A 4 -8.66 15.78 13.01
CA ARG A 4 -7.36 15.13 13.30
C ARG A 4 -7.52 13.68 13.74
N THR A 5 -8.53 13.39 14.56
CA THR A 5 -8.84 12.03 15.03
C THR A 5 -9.26 11.10 13.89
N GLU A 6 -10.07 11.59 12.94
CA GLU A 6 -10.44 10.82 11.74
C GLU A 6 -9.22 10.50 10.87
N LEU A 7 -8.30 11.46 10.69
CA LEU A 7 -7.07 11.25 9.94
C LEU A 7 -6.13 10.25 10.62
N MET A 8 -5.96 10.33 11.94
CA MET A 8 -5.18 9.34 12.69
C MET A 8 -5.76 7.93 12.61
N ASN A 9 -7.10 7.81 12.67
CA ASN A 9 -7.78 6.53 12.50
C ASN A 9 -7.62 5.98 11.07
N ALA A 10 -7.70 6.84 10.06
CA ALA A 10 -7.45 6.47 8.67
C ALA A 10 -6.00 5.99 8.46
N LEU A 11 -5.03 6.68 9.05
CA LEU A 11 -3.62 6.30 9.00
C LEU A 11 -3.38 4.92 9.62
N ARG A 12 -3.92 4.69 10.83
CA ARG A 12 -3.83 3.39 11.49
C ARG A 12 -4.41 2.27 10.63
N ARG A 13 -5.60 2.48 10.05
CA ARG A 13 -6.21 1.48 9.15
C ARG A 13 -5.39 1.24 7.90
N ALA A 14 -4.80 2.28 7.30
CA ALA A 14 -3.94 2.13 6.13
C ALA A 14 -2.67 1.32 6.46
N GLN A 15 -2.07 1.54 7.63
CA GLN A 15 -0.94 0.76 8.12
C GLN A 15 -1.33 -0.69 8.38
N GLU A 16 -2.44 -0.94 9.07
CA GLU A 16 -2.95 -2.30 9.32
C GLU A 16 -3.21 -3.07 8.01
N LEU A 17 -3.82 -2.42 7.01
CA LEU A 17 -4.03 -3.01 5.68
C LEU A 17 -2.70 -3.27 4.96
N SER A 18 -1.75 -2.34 5.02
CA SER A 18 -0.41 -2.52 4.46
C SER A 18 0.27 -3.74 5.07
N ASP A 19 0.29 -3.86 6.39
CA ASP A 19 0.95 -4.96 7.09
C ASP A 19 0.29 -6.31 6.81
N GLN A 20 -1.05 -6.37 6.83
CA GLN A 20 -1.81 -7.59 6.52
C GLN A 20 -1.55 -8.09 5.10
N HIS A 21 -1.44 -7.17 4.14
CA HIS A 21 -1.30 -7.51 2.74
C HIS A 21 0.16 -7.54 2.28
N TRP A 22 1.14 -7.28 3.17
CA TRP A 22 2.54 -7.08 2.76
C TRP A 22 3.17 -8.26 2.03
N HIS A 23 2.84 -9.47 2.47
CA HIS A 23 3.34 -10.69 1.84
C HIS A 23 2.29 -11.47 1.05
N SER A 24 1.09 -10.92 0.88
CA SER A 24 -0.04 -11.66 0.30
C SER A 24 0.21 -12.13 -1.14
N LEU A 25 0.92 -11.33 -1.93
CA LEU A 25 1.25 -11.63 -3.33
C LEU A 25 2.65 -12.22 -3.52
N ASP A 26 3.53 -12.18 -2.51
CA ASP A 26 4.91 -12.65 -2.63
C ASP A 26 4.97 -14.14 -2.92
N ARG A 27 4.18 -14.94 -2.18
CA ARG A 27 4.17 -16.39 -2.33
C ARG A 27 3.62 -16.84 -3.69
N PRO A 28 2.47 -16.34 -4.19
CA PRO A 28 2.02 -16.61 -5.55
C PRO A 28 3.05 -16.23 -6.62
N LEU A 29 3.70 -15.06 -6.49
CA LEU A 29 4.75 -14.62 -7.41
C LEU A 29 5.93 -15.58 -7.44
N LEU A 30 6.43 -15.99 -6.27
CA LEU A 30 7.53 -16.95 -6.16
C LEU A 30 7.18 -18.32 -6.76
N GLN A 31 5.93 -18.76 -6.61
CA GLN A 31 5.46 -20.02 -7.18
C GLN A 31 5.40 -19.96 -8.71
N LEU A 32 4.90 -18.86 -9.27
CA LEU A 32 4.85 -18.65 -10.72
C LEU A 32 6.24 -18.49 -11.33
N SER A 33 7.13 -17.72 -10.71
CA SER A 33 8.51 -17.54 -11.18
C SER A 33 9.34 -18.81 -11.10
N SER A 34 8.95 -19.78 -10.26
CA SER A 34 9.67 -21.05 -10.14
C SER A 34 9.50 -21.98 -11.35
N GLY A 35 8.53 -21.72 -12.23
CA GLY A 35 8.30 -22.50 -13.44
C GLY A 35 7.94 -23.97 -13.19
N ARG A 36 7.56 -24.35 -11.97
CA ARG A 36 7.28 -25.77 -11.62
C ARG A 36 5.82 -26.18 -11.83
N THR A 37 4.89 -25.23 -11.76
CA THR A 37 3.44 -25.53 -11.78
C THR A 37 2.77 -25.06 -13.07
N TRP A 38 3.24 -23.95 -13.64
CA TRP A 38 2.72 -23.40 -14.89
C TRP A 38 3.87 -22.75 -15.66
N THR A 39 4.02 -23.10 -16.94
CA THR A 39 5.14 -22.68 -17.79
C THR A 39 4.65 -22.24 -19.17
N GLY A 40 5.52 -21.53 -19.88
CA GLY A 40 5.30 -21.05 -21.25
C GLY A 40 4.89 -19.57 -21.31
N PRO A 41 4.73 -19.02 -22.52
CA PRO A 41 4.62 -17.57 -22.74
C PRO A 41 3.45 -16.90 -22.00
N THR A 42 2.34 -17.62 -21.83
CA THR A 42 1.18 -17.14 -21.07
C THR A 42 1.47 -17.07 -19.57
N ALA A 43 2.20 -18.05 -19.03
CA ALA A 43 2.61 -18.05 -17.62
C ALA A 43 3.58 -16.90 -17.35
N ASP A 44 4.53 -16.66 -18.26
CA ASP A 44 5.50 -15.57 -18.15
C ASP A 44 4.81 -14.19 -18.19
N ARG A 45 3.86 -14.01 -19.11
CA ARG A 45 3.06 -12.77 -19.19
C ARG A 45 2.26 -12.55 -17.90
N PHE A 46 1.58 -13.59 -17.41
CA PHE A 46 0.80 -13.50 -16.19
C PHE A 46 1.68 -13.20 -14.97
N ALA A 47 2.86 -13.81 -14.86
CA ALA A 47 3.81 -13.50 -13.80
C ALA A 47 4.27 -12.03 -13.84
N GLY A 48 4.48 -11.50 -15.06
CA GLY A 48 4.76 -10.07 -15.27
C GLY A 48 3.61 -9.16 -14.82
N ASP A 49 2.38 -9.49 -15.21
CA ASP A 49 1.19 -8.73 -14.81
C ASP A 49 1.00 -8.76 -13.29
N LEU A 50 1.19 -9.92 -12.65
CA LEU A 50 1.09 -10.06 -11.20
C LEU A 50 2.18 -9.26 -10.46
N ALA A 51 3.42 -9.26 -10.97
CA ALA A 51 4.51 -8.45 -10.44
C ALA A 51 4.19 -6.95 -10.54
N HIS A 52 3.62 -6.51 -11.67
CA HIS A 52 3.20 -5.13 -11.88
C HIS A 52 2.09 -4.73 -10.90
N GLN A 53 1.03 -5.53 -10.78
CA GLN A 53 -0.08 -5.28 -9.85
C GLN A 53 0.39 -5.20 -8.40
N ARG A 54 1.31 -6.09 -7.99
CA ARG A 54 1.95 -6.01 -6.67
C ARG A 54 2.67 -4.68 -6.47
N ALA A 55 3.46 -4.24 -7.44
CA ALA A 55 4.20 -2.98 -7.34
C ALA A 55 3.28 -1.74 -7.32
N GLU A 56 2.18 -1.76 -8.08
CA GLU A 56 1.17 -0.69 -8.06
C GLU A 56 0.45 -0.61 -6.71
N LEU A 57 0.03 -1.75 -6.16
CA LEU A 57 -0.56 -1.81 -4.83
C LEU A 57 0.38 -1.22 -3.77
N TRP A 58 1.66 -1.56 -3.85
CA TRP A 58 2.69 -1.02 -2.95
C TRP A 58 2.82 0.49 -3.03
N ARG A 59 2.89 1.01 -4.26
CA ARG A 59 3.02 2.45 -4.48
C ARG A 59 1.78 3.20 -4.03
N GLY A 60 0.59 2.67 -4.31
CA GLY A 60 -0.68 3.26 -3.87
C GLY A 60 -0.80 3.33 -2.34
N LEU A 61 -0.53 2.23 -1.64
CA LEU A 61 -0.59 2.18 -0.17
C LEU A 61 0.41 3.15 0.46
N ARG A 62 1.65 3.19 -0.02
CA ARG A 62 2.67 4.13 0.47
C ARG A 62 2.25 5.58 0.21
N GLY A 63 1.73 5.89 -0.97
CA GLY A 63 1.23 7.23 -1.30
C GLY A 63 0.10 7.69 -0.37
N VAL A 64 -0.84 6.79 -0.02
CA VAL A 64 -1.91 7.11 0.94
C VAL A 64 -1.36 7.38 2.33
N ILE A 65 -0.43 6.54 2.82
CA ILE A 65 0.19 6.71 4.14
C ILE A 65 0.97 8.03 4.20
N ASP A 66 1.77 8.32 3.17
CA ASP A 66 2.57 9.56 3.09
C ASP A 66 1.67 10.79 3.05
N HIS A 67 0.59 10.76 2.26
CA HIS A 67 -0.39 11.84 2.21
C HIS A 67 -1.11 12.07 3.55
N LEU A 68 -1.44 11.00 4.28
CA LEU A 68 -2.04 11.10 5.61
C LEU A 68 -1.06 11.70 6.63
N HIS A 69 0.21 11.28 6.61
CA HIS A 69 1.25 11.88 7.45
C HIS A 69 1.43 13.38 7.17
N GLU A 70 1.49 13.76 5.89
CA GLU A 70 1.62 15.15 5.47
C GLU A 70 0.43 15.98 5.92
N THR A 71 -0.80 15.48 5.71
CA THR A 71 -2.03 16.17 6.09
C THR A 71 -2.13 16.37 7.61
N ILE A 72 -1.80 15.35 8.40
CA ILE A 72 -1.78 15.46 9.87
C ILE A 72 -0.71 16.47 10.32
N SER A 73 0.46 16.45 9.69
CA SER A 73 1.56 17.37 10.00
C SER A 73 1.16 18.81 9.68
N HIS A 74 0.57 19.08 8.52
CA HIS A 74 0.07 20.41 8.15
C HIS A 74 -1.05 20.92 9.06
N GLN A 75 -1.96 20.05 9.52
CA GLN A 75 -2.96 20.43 10.53
C GLN A 75 -2.32 20.73 11.90
N THR A 76 -1.23 20.05 12.26
CA THR A 76 -0.52 20.26 13.53
C THR A 76 0.34 21.54 13.49
N VAL A 77 0.88 21.90 12.33
CA VAL A 77 1.63 23.16 12.13
C VAL A 77 0.69 24.38 12.10
N MET A 78 -0.58 24.21 11.71
CA MET A 78 -1.58 25.28 11.65
C MET A 78 -2.51 25.39 12.88
N GLY A 79 -2.25 24.70 14.00
CA GLY A 79 -2.99 24.94 15.24
C GLY A 79 -2.28 24.49 16.52
N PRO A 80 -2.39 25.22 17.66
CA PRO A 80 -3.14 26.45 17.90
C PRO A 80 -2.26 27.69 17.78
N ARG A 81 -2.73 28.70 17.04
CA ARG A 81 -2.42 30.10 17.36
C ARG A 81 -3.59 30.56 18.23
N ASP A 82 -3.27 31.02 19.41
CA ASP A 82 -4.14 31.38 20.52
C ASP A 82 -5.43 32.11 20.09
N GLU A 83 -6.58 31.69 20.67
CA GLU A 83 -7.56 32.55 21.38
C GLU A 83 -8.31 31.71 22.42
#